data_AF-A0A2H5MX22-F1
#
_entry.id   AF-A0A2H5MX22-F1
#
_cell.length_a   1.000
_cell.length_b   1.000
_cell.length_c   1.000
_cell.angle_alpha   90.00
_cell.angle_beta   90.00
_cell.angle_gamma   90.00
#
_symmetry.space_group_name_H-M   'P 1'
#
loop_
_entity.id
_entity.type
_entity.pdbx_description
1 polymer ?
#
loop_
_entity_poly.entity_id
_entity_poly.type
_entity_poly.pdbx_seq_one_letter_code
_entity_poly.pdbx_strand_id
1 'polypeptide(L)'
;MEHLEELEIRDSSLEDWNVDCAGEVQKMRKLHSVLIRNCSNVKDLTWLVFVPNLKWLRIVGCDDMEEIISVEKFEKLSEVSEMMGRA
;
A
#
# COMPACT_ATOMS: atom_id res chain seq x y z
N MET A 1 -6.53 3.61 12.10
CA MET A 1 -5.80 4.53 11.20
C MET A 1 -6.60 5.79 10.80
N GLU A 2 -7.78 6.08 11.36
CA GLU A 2 -8.71 7.11 10.83
C GLU A 2 -8.25 8.58 10.89
N HIS A 3 -7.08 8.86 11.48
CA HIS A 3 -6.45 10.18 11.52
C HIS A 3 -4.97 10.14 11.11
N LEU A 4 -4.50 9.00 10.58
CA LEU A 4 -3.11 8.85 10.23
C LEU A 4 -2.84 9.55 8.90
N GLU A 5 -2.07 10.63 8.98
CA GLU A 5 -1.68 11.46 7.84
C GLU A 5 -0.32 11.05 7.26
N GLU A 6 0.54 10.51 8.11
CA GLU A 6 1.88 10.05 7.76
C GLU A 6 2.09 8.63 8.30
N LEU A 7 2.64 7.75 7.45
CA LEU A 7 2.97 6.37 7.80
C LEU A 7 4.46 6.16 7.59
N GLU A 8 5.16 5.75 8.64
CA GLU A 8 6.56 5.34 8.57
C GLU A 8 6.68 3.86 8.92
N ILE A 9 7.31 3.09 8.03
CA ILE A 9 7.65 1.68 8.23
C ILE A 9 9.16 1.54 8.17
N ARG A 10 9.76 0.91 9.19
CA ARG A 10 11.20 0.69 9.28
C ARG A 10 11.51 -0.76 9.61
N ASP A 11 12.58 -1.28 9.00
CA ASP A 11 13.22 -2.56 9.36
C ASP A 11 12.19 -3.71 9.53
N SER A 12 11.17 -3.73 8.65
CA SER A 12 9.99 -4.60 8.78
C SER A 12 9.90 -5.59 7.62
N SER A 13 9.54 -6.83 7.92
CA SER A 13 9.09 -7.81 6.92
C SER A 13 7.61 -7.56 6.61
N LEU A 14 7.30 -6.80 5.55
CA LEU A 14 5.91 -6.59 5.11
C LEU A 14 5.37 -7.73 4.23
N GLU A 15 5.97 -8.92 4.29
CA GLU A 15 5.59 -10.09 3.48
C GLU A 15 4.09 -10.40 3.57
N ASP A 16 3.47 -10.11 4.73
CA ASP A 16 2.05 -10.36 5.02
C ASP A 16 1.20 -9.09 5.21
N TRP A 17 1.63 -7.91 4.72
CA TRP A 17 0.81 -6.69 4.86
C TRP A 17 -0.43 -6.75 3.97
N ASN A 18 -1.45 -7.44 4.45
CA ASN A 18 -2.73 -7.63 3.78
C ASN A 18 -3.67 -6.48 4.17
N VAL A 19 -3.67 -5.40 3.38
CA VAL A 19 -4.72 -4.37 3.50
C VAL A 19 -6.02 -5.02 3.06
N ASP A 20 -6.90 -5.30 4.01
CA ASP A 20 -8.20 -5.88 3.74
C ASP A 20 -9.02 -4.88 2.91
N CYS A 21 -9.08 -5.14 1.59
CA CYS A 21 -9.49 -4.17 0.56
C CYS A 21 -10.94 -3.69 0.71
N ALA A 22 -11.77 -4.40 1.48
CA ALA A 22 -13.19 -4.06 1.67
C ALA A 22 -13.44 -3.10 2.86
N GLY A 23 -12.61 -3.13 3.91
CA GLY A 23 -12.88 -2.42 5.17
C GLY A 23 -11.94 -1.25 5.49
N GLU A 24 -10.73 -1.25 4.91
CA GLU A 24 -9.65 -0.35 5.31
C GLU A 24 -9.43 0.83 4.35
N VAL A 25 -10.00 0.79 3.13
CA VAL A 25 -9.85 1.86 2.11
C VAL A 25 -10.42 3.19 2.59
N GLN A 26 -11.46 3.17 3.43
CA GLN A 26 -11.98 4.39 4.06
C GLN A 26 -11.01 4.98 5.10
N LYS A 27 -10.18 4.14 5.74
CA LYS A 27 -9.27 4.55 6.81
C LYS A 27 -7.97 5.16 6.29
N MET A 28 -7.61 4.93 5.04
CA MET A 28 -6.39 5.46 4.41
C MET A 28 -6.60 6.78 3.66
N ARG A 29 -7.82 7.32 3.59
CA ARG A 29 -8.12 8.56 2.84
C ARG A 29 -7.41 9.80 3.35
N LYS A 30 -6.97 9.83 4.61
CA LYS A 30 -6.23 10.99 5.16
C LYS A 30 -4.72 10.85 5.01
N LEU A 31 -4.24 9.65 4.72
CA LEU A 31 -2.82 9.38 4.57
C LEU A 31 -2.32 10.07 3.28
N HIS A 32 -1.34 10.95 3.44
CA HIS A 32 -0.76 11.73 2.34
C HIS A 32 0.77 11.62 2.27
N SER A 33 1.40 11.02 3.27
CA SER A 33 2.85 10.78 3.29
C SER A 33 3.17 9.35 3.73
N VAL A 34 4.03 8.66 2.97
CA VAL A 34 4.51 7.32 3.29
C VAL A 34 6.03 7.27 3.18
N LEU A 35 6.66 6.78 4.25
CA LEU A 35 8.11 6.56 4.34
C LEU A 35 8.38 5.09 4.66
N ILE A 36 9.07 4.39 3.76
CA ILE A 36 9.52 3.01 3.94
C ILE A 36 11.05 3.00 4.02
N ARG A 37 11.62 2.39 5.07
CA ARG A 37 13.08 2.34 5.27
C ARG A 37 13.55 0.94 5.63
N ASN A 38 14.62 0.48 4.99
CA ASN A 38 15.32 -0.76 5.33
C ASN A 38 14.41 -2.01 5.32
N CYS A 39 13.39 -2.03 4.47
CA CYS A 39 12.49 -3.17 4.34
C CYS A 39 12.97 -4.06 3.20
N SER A 40 13.94 -4.93 3.47
CA SER A 40 14.57 -5.75 2.42
C SER A 40 13.58 -6.75 1.82
N ASN A 41 12.72 -7.41 2.59
CA ASN A 41 11.86 -8.49 2.08
C ASN A 41 10.60 -8.03 1.31
N VAL A 42 10.48 -6.74 0.98
CA VAL A 42 9.26 -6.17 0.39
C VAL A 42 9.44 -6.06 -1.11
N LYS A 43 8.74 -6.92 -1.86
CA LYS A 43 8.80 -6.93 -3.34
C LYS A 43 8.01 -5.82 -4.00
N ASP A 44 6.87 -5.44 -3.42
CA ASP A 44 6.03 -4.37 -3.92
C ASP A 44 5.20 -3.67 -2.84
N LEU A 45 4.65 -2.50 -3.19
CA LEU A 45 3.78 -1.67 -2.36
C LEU A 45 2.41 -1.46 -3.03
N THR A 46 1.87 -2.50 -3.68
CA THR A 46 0.60 -2.39 -4.44
C THR A 46 -0.55 -1.87 -3.58
N TRP A 47 -0.55 -2.10 -2.27
CA TRP A 47 -1.54 -1.55 -1.34
C TRP A 47 -1.63 -0.02 -1.35
N LEU A 48 -0.62 0.70 -1.85
CA LEU A 48 -0.65 2.16 -2.01
C LEU A 48 -1.77 2.64 -2.95
N VAL A 49 -2.34 1.76 -3.80
CA VAL A 49 -3.53 2.10 -4.59
C VAL A 49 -4.76 2.43 -3.73
N PHE A 50 -4.77 2.00 -2.47
CA PHE A 50 -5.81 2.35 -1.50
C PHE A 50 -5.53 3.66 -0.75
N VAL A 51 -4.46 4.38 -1.10
CA VAL A 51 -4.09 5.67 -0.52
C VAL A 51 -4.29 6.78 -1.57
N PRO A 52 -5.54 7.14 -1.90
CA PRO A 52 -5.84 8.01 -3.04
C PRO A 52 -5.33 9.46 -2.87
N ASN A 53 -4.95 9.85 -1.65
CA ASN A 53 -4.46 11.19 -1.33
C ASN A 53 -2.94 11.23 -1.07
N LEU A 54 -2.19 10.20 -1.49
CA LEU A 54 -0.74 10.16 -1.34
C LEU A 54 -0.08 11.30 -2.13
N LYS A 55 0.68 12.14 -1.43
CA LYS A 55 1.46 13.26 -1.98
C LYS A 55 2.96 12.99 -1.91
N TRP A 56 3.40 12.28 -0.88
CA TRP A 56 4.81 12.00 -0.63
C TRP A 56 5.03 10.52 -0.43
N LEU A 57 5.92 9.94 -1.24
CA LEU A 57 6.40 8.58 -1.07
C LEU A 57 7.94 8.61 -1.04
N ARG A 58 8.52 8.04 0.01
CA ARG A 58 9.97 7.87 0.12
C ARG A 58 10.30 6.43 0.51
N ILE A 59 11.17 5.82 -0.26
CA ILE A 59 11.65 4.45 -0.06
C ILE A 59 13.18 4.52 0.04
N VAL A 60 13.75 3.94 1.09
CA VAL A 60 15.20 3.98 1.34
C VAL A 60 15.68 2.61 1.80
N GLY A 61 16.72 2.06 1.16
CA GLY A 61 17.35 0.80 1.61
C GLY A 61 16.44 -0.43 1.55
N CYS A 62 15.50 -0.48 0.60
CA CYS A 62 14.62 -1.64 0.40
C CYS A 62 15.14 -2.43 -0.80
N ASP A 63 16.11 -3.30 -0.56
CA ASP A 63 16.96 -3.85 -1.62
C ASP A 63 16.29 -4.94 -2.47
N ASP A 64 15.31 -5.69 -1.93
CA ASP A 64 14.56 -6.69 -2.69
C ASP A 64 13.25 -6.14 -3.30
N MET A 65 13.04 -4.81 -3.26
CA MET A 65 11.91 -4.15 -3.91
C MET A 65 12.06 -4.18 -5.43
N GLU A 66 11.13 -4.85 -6.10
CA GLU A 66 11.13 -5.03 -7.55
C GLU A 66 10.30 -3.94 -8.24
N GLU A 67 9.14 -3.60 -7.67
CA GLU A 67 8.19 -2.66 -8.25
C GLU A 67 7.43 -1.89 -7.17
N ILE A 68 7.05 -0.63 -7.43
CA ILE A 68 6.26 0.12 -6.44
C ILE A 68 4.82 -0.38 -6.45
N ILE A 69 4.21 -0.48 -7.63
CA ILE A 69 2.87 -1.03 -7.83
C ILE A 69 3.02 -2.21 -8.78
N SER A 70 2.62 -3.39 -8.31
CA SER A 70 2.61 -4.58 -9.16
C SER A 70 1.42 -4.56 -10.09
N VAL A 71 1.68 -4.57 -11.40
CA VAL A 71 0.62 -4.58 -12.42
C VAL A 71 -0.23 -5.85 -12.27
N GLU A 72 0.42 -7.01 -12.11
CA GLU A 72 -0.29 -8.29 -11.95
C GLU A 72 -1.17 -8.32 -10.70
N LYS A 73 -0.69 -7.77 -9.57
CA LYS A 73 -1.51 -7.70 -8.35
C LYS A 73 -2.59 -6.64 -8.48
N PHE A 74 -2.32 -5.52 -9.14
CA PHE A 74 -3.28 -4.46 -9.37
C PHE A 74 -4.45 -4.93 -10.24
N GLU A 75 -4.19 -5.65 -11.33
CA GLU A 75 -5.24 -6.23 -12.18
C GLU A 75 -6.14 -7.18 -11.38
N LYS A 76 -5.54 -8.07 -10.57
CA LYS A 76 -6.29 -8.95 -9.66
C LYS A 76 -7.14 -8.16 -8.66
N LEU A 77 -6.63 -7.07 -8.11
CA LEU A 77 -7.39 -6.19 -7.20
C LEU A 77 -8.52 -5.45 -7.91
N SER A 78 -8.31 -5.03 -9.17
CA SER A 78 -9.33 -4.38 -10.01
C SER A 78 -10.48 -5.34 -10.31
N GLU A 79 -10.18 -6.59 -10.67
CA GLU A 79 -11.19 -7.63 -10.88
C GLU A 79 -12.04 -7.86 -9.61
N VAL A 80 -11.40 -7.91 -8.44
CA VAL A 80 -12.09 -8.03 -7.14
C VAL A 80 -12.95 -6.80 -6.84
N SER A 81 -12.48 -5.59 -7.16
CA SER A 81 -13.24 -4.34 -7.00
C SER A 81 -14.46 -4.29 -7.92
N GLU A 82 -14.36 -4.75 -9.17
CA GLU A 82 -15.48 -4.82 -10.11
C GLU A 82 -16.54 -5.83 -9.67
N MET A 83 -16.12 -6.96 -9.09
CA MET A 83 -17.05 -7.94 -8.51
C MET A 83 -17.79 -7.42 -7.27
N MET A 84 -17.16 -6.53 -6.49
CA MET A 84 -17.79 -5.87 -5.33
C MET A 84 -18.53 -4.57 -5.69
N GLY A 85 -18.43 -4.10 -6.93
CA GLY A 85 -18.97 -2.83 -7.43
C GLY A 85 -20.42 -2.86 -7.93
N ARG A 86 -21.23 -3.88 -7.59
CA ARG A 86 -22.70 -3.76 -7.65
C ARG A 86 -23.24 -3.33 -6.28
N ALA A 87 -23.04 -2.07 -5.93
CA ALA A 87 -23.75 -1.38 -4.87
C ALA A 87 -23.97 0.09 -5.26
#